data_AF-A0A1J9PLC2-F1
#
_entry.id   AF-A0A1J9PLC2-F1
#
_cell.length_a   1.000
_cell.length_b   1.000
_cell.length_c   1.000
_cell.angle_alpha   90.00
_cell.angle_beta   90.00
_cell.angle_gamma   90.00
#
_symmetry.space_group_name_H-M   'P 1'
#
loop_
_entity.id
_entity.type
_entity.pdbx_description
1 polymer ?
#
loop_
_entity_poly.entity_id
_entity_poly.type
_entity_poly.pdbx_seq_one_letter_code
_entity_poly.pdbx_strand_id
1 'polypeptide(L)'
;MAAITAMRTIFPLFLQRGHRRGPFCFHLTDLHQSNILVDENSHITYLIDLEWACSLPIDMIAPPYWLLGGRLDELNPENYDETRKEFMSILLAEEPRMQACAVNQNDIPQLSDVINRS
;
A
#
# COMPACT_ATOMS: atom_id res chain seq x y z
N MET A 1 -5.25 -22.71 -20.26
CA MET A 1 -6.31 -21.81 -20.75
C MET A 1 -7.30 -21.39 -19.67
N ALA A 2 -7.88 -22.30 -18.87
CA ALA A 2 -8.86 -21.95 -17.84
C ALA A 2 -8.40 -20.89 -16.82
N ALA A 3 -7.18 -20.99 -16.28
CA ALA A 3 -6.66 -20.02 -15.29
C ALA A 3 -6.52 -18.59 -15.85
N ILE A 4 -6.01 -18.44 -17.09
CA ILE A 4 -5.89 -17.13 -17.74
C ILE A 4 -7.27 -16.53 -18.00
N THR A 5 -8.22 -17.34 -18.47
CA THR A 5 -9.60 -16.91 -18.67
C THR A 5 -10.23 -16.49 -17.35
N ALA A 6 -10.07 -17.28 -16.27
CA ALA A 6 -10.56 -16.94 -14.95
C ALA A 6 -9.96 -15.61 -14.46
N MET A 7 -8.64 -15.45 -14.51
CA MET A 7 -7.96 -14.21 -14.14
C MET A 7 -8.49 -13.01 -14.94
N ARG A 8 -8.62 -13.13 -16.26
CA ARG A 8 -9.19 -12.06 -17.10
C ARG A 8 -10.63 -11.70 -16.75
N THR A 9 -11.43 -12.68 -16.33
CA THR A 9 -12.82 -12.49 -15.94
C THR A 9 -12.95 -11.81 -14.58
N ILE A 10 -12.10 -12.17 -13.61
CA ILE A 10 -12.15 -11.59 -12.25
C ILE A 10 -11.35 -10.28 -12.13
N PHE A 11 -10.40 -10.02 -13.04
CA PHE A 11 -9.57 -8.81 -13.03
C PHE A 11 -10.37 -7.50 -12.83
N PRO A 12 -11.52 -7.28 -13.50
CA PRO A 12 -12.30 -6.05 -13.33
C PRO A 12 -13.01 -5.94 -11.97
N LEU A 13 -13.04 -7.01 -11.17
CA LEU A 13 -13.57 -6.98 -9.80
C LEU A 13 -12.58 -6.34 -8.82
N PHE A 14 -11.28 -6.48 -9.09
CA PHE A 14 -10.22 -6.02 -8.21
C PHE A 14 -9.54 -4.74 -8.72
N LEU A 15 -9.54 -4.50 -10.04
CA LEU A 15 -8.79 -3.40 -10.65
C LEU A 15 -9.71 -2.51 -11.48
N GLN A 16 -9.63 -1.21 -11.24
CA GLN A 16 -10.45 -0.24 -11.93
C GLN A 16 -10.08 -0.18 -13.41
N ARG A 17 -11.09 -0.20 -14.28
CA ARG A 17 -10.85 -0.13 -15.73
C ARG A 17 -10.12 1.16 -16.13
N GLY A 18 -10.36 2.26 -15.42
CA GLY A 18 -9.68 3.54 -15.61
C GLY A 18 -8.18 3.48 -15.34
N HIS A 19 -7.75 2.64 -14.39
CA HIS A 19 -6.35 2.55 -13.96
C HIS A 19 -5.54 1.46 -14.70
N ARG A 20 -6.12 0.78 -15.69
CA ARG A 20 -5.47 -0.33 -16.43
C ARG A 20 -4.17 0.05 -17.11
N ARG A 21 -3.96 1.33 -17.41
CA ARG A 21 -2.76 1.86 -18.06
C ARG A 21 -1.95 2.75 -17.11
N GLY A 22 -2.22 2.64 -15.81
CA GLY A 22 -1.62 3.45 -14.77
C GLY A 22 -2.65 4.33 -14.05
N PRO A 23 -2.22 5.00 -12.96
CA PRO A 23 -0.82 5.08 -12.52
C PRO A 23 -0.30 3.77 -11.90
N PHE A 24 1.00 3.55 -12.06
CA PHE A 24 1.72 2.46 -11.40
C PHE A 24 2.57 3.06 -10.27
N CYS A 25 2.56 2.41 -9.12
CA CYS A 25 3.27 2.83 -7.93
C CYS A 25 4.40 1.85 -7.63
N PHE A 26 5.57 2.39 -7.29
CA PHE A 26 6.65 1.59 -6.74
C PHE A 26 6.29 1.18 -5.30
N HIS A 27 6.32 -0.12 -5.02
CA HIS A 27 5.92 -0.68 -3.73
C HIS A 27 6.87 -1.80 -3.32
N LEU A 28 7.21 -1.87 -2.03
CA LEU A 28 8.01 -2.93 -1.44
C LEU A 28 7.05 -3.99 -0.90
N THR A 29 6.77 -5.04 -1.68
CA THR A 29 5.70 -6.00 -1.35
C THR A 29 6.03 -6.88 -0.14
N ASP A 30 7.33 -6.97 0.20
CA ASP A 30 7.82 -7.71 1.36
C ASP A 30 8.46 -6.77 2.40
N LEU A 31 7.96 -5.54 2.50
CA LEU A 31 8.35 -4.68 3.62
C LEU A 31 7.73 -5.24 4.89
N HIS A 32 8.52 -5.33 5.97
CA HIS A 32 8.07 -5.66 7.33
C HIS A 32 9.09 -5.16 8.35
N GLN A 33 8.80 -5.26 9.65
CA GLN A 33 9.59 -4.64 10.72
C GLN A 33 11.09 -4.97 10.68
N SER A 34 11.49 -6.20 10.36
CA SER A 34 12.91 -6.57 10.30
C SER A 34 13.66 -6.00 9.09
N ASN A 35 12.95 -5.44 8.11
CA ASN A 35 13.53 -4.79 6.94
C ASN A 35 13.67 -3.27 7.14
N ILE A 36 13.22 -2.74 8.29
CA ILE A 36 13.24 -1.31 8.63
C ILE A 36 14.20 -1.10 9.80
N LEU A 37 15.25 -0.33 9.59
CA LEU A 37 16.17 0.09 10.64
C LEU A 37 15.83 1.50 11.11
N VAL A 38 15.84 1.72 12.42
CA VAL A 38 15.54 3.00 13.05
C VAL A 38 16.66 3.47 13.97
N ASP A 39 16.77 4.79 14.19
CA ASP A 39 17.66 5.36 15.20
C ASP A 39 17.05 5.30 16.61
N GLU A 40 17.76 5.84 17.61
CA GLU A 40 17.31 5.89 19.01
C GLU A 40 16.01 6.72 19.22
N ASN A 41 15.66 7.57 18.24
CA ASN A 41 14.47 8.41 18.26
C ASN A 41 13.34 7.86 17.37
N SER A 42 13.47 6.60 16.90
CA SER A 42 12.52 5.94 16.01
C SER A 42 12.40 6.55 14.61
N HIS A 43 13.39 7.31 14.14
CA HIS A 43 13.43 7.72 12.75
C HIS A 43 13.92 6.58 11.86
N ILE A 44 13.24 6.35 10.74
CA ILE A 44 13.69 5.38 9.73
C ILE A 44 15.02 5.85 9.15
N THR A 45 16.05 5.02 9.30
CA THR A 45 17.42 5.29 8.82
C THR A 45 17.75 4.48 7.58
N TYR A 46 17.32 3.22 7.52
CA TYR A 46 17.58 2.34 6.39
C TYR A 46 16.40 1.41 6.12
N LEU A 47 16.20 1.12 4.84
CA LEU A 47 15.41 -0.01 4.36
C LEU A 47 16.36 -1.03 3.75
N ILE A 48 16.30 -2.26 4.23
CA ILE A 48 17.11 -3.37 3.73
C ILE A 48 16.21 -4.39 3.03
N ASP A 49 16.83 -5.38 2.38
CA ASP A 49 16.13 -6.48 1.72
C ASP A 49 15.06 -6.04 0.70
N LEU A 50 15.54 -5.42 -0.39
CA LEU A 50 14.70 -4.76 -1.41
C LEU A 50 14.38 -5.66 -2.61
N GLU A 51 14.62 -6.97 -2.53
CA GLU A 51 14.52 -7.88 -3.68
C GLU A 51 13.06 -8.07 -4.17
N TRP A 52 12.07 -7.72 -3.34
CA TRP A 52 10.63 -7.74 -3.65
C TRP A 52 10.06 -6.34 -3.94
N ALA A 53 10.88 -5.45 -4.51
CA ALA A 53 10.43 -4.17 -5.01
C ALA A 53 9.70 -4.32 -6.36
N CYS A 54 8.47 -3.80 -6.46
CA CYS A 54 7.65 -3.94 -7.66
C CYS A 54 6.94 -2.63 -8.06
N SER A 55 6.74 -2.42 -9.36
CA SER A 55 5.81 -1.40 -9.87
C SER A 55 4.44 -2.03 -10.08
N LEU A 56 3.49 -1.71 -9.19
CA LEU A 56 2.15 -2.28 -9.17
C LEU A 56 1.10 -1.28 -9.65
N PRO A 57 -0.04 -1.73 -10.21
CA PRO A 57 -1.20 -0.87 -10.39
C PRO A 57 -1.59 -0.21 -9.07
N ILE A 58 -1.99 1.06 -9.11
CA ILE A 58 -2.35 1.80 -7.89
C ILE A 58 -3.45 1.13 -7.07
N ASP A 59 -4.39 0.44 -7.72
CA ASP A 59 -5.47 -0.33 -7.08
C ASP A 59 -4.98 -1.53 -6.25
N MET A 60 -3.69 -1.90 -6.35
CA MET A 60 -3.10 -2.99 -5.56
C MET A 60 -2.37 -2.50 -4.30
N ILE A 61 -2.39 -1.19 -4.03
CA ILE A 61 -1.81 -0.64 -2.81
C ILE A 61 -2.80 -0.82 -1.65
N ALA A 62 -2.31 -1.38 -0.55
CA ALA A 62 -3.08 -1.64 0.66
C ALA A 62 -2.31 -1.12 1.89
N PRO A 63 -2.98 -0.98 3.07
CA PRO A 63 -2.28 -0.68 4.31
C PRO A 63 -1.25 -1.77 4.62
N PRO A 64 -0.09 -1.43 5.19
CA PRO A 64 0.92 -2.43 5.53
C PRO A 64 0.36 -3.44 6.54
N TYR A 65 0.36 -4.73 6.18
CA TYR A 65 -0.21 -5.79 7.03
C TYR A 65 0.54 -5.95 8.37
N TRP A 66 1.82 -5.58 8.40
CA TRP A 66 2.72 -5.66 9.54
C TRP A 66 2.58 -4.49 10.51
N LEU A 67 1.60 -3.59 10.34
CA LEU A 67 1.34 -2.49 11.27
C LEU A 67 1.12 -2.97 12.72
N LEU A 68 0.60 -4.18 12.90
CA LEU A 68 0.39 -4.79 14.21
C LEU A 68 1.66 -5.43 14.83
N GLY A 69 2.80 -5.42 14.12
CA GLY A 69 4.05 -6.03 14.60
C GLY A 69 4.05 -7.57 14.69
N GLY A 70 2.93 -8.21 14.34
CA GLY A 70 2.78 -9.67 14.31
C GLY A 70 2.98 -10.24 12.92
N ARG A 71 3.18 -11.56 12.85
CA ARG A 71 3.19 -12.28 11.58
C ARG A 71 1.78 -12.32 10.98
N LEU A 72 1.66 -12.56 9.67
CA LEU A 72 0.36 -12.65 8.98
C LEU A 72 -0.57 -13.69 9.62
N ASP A 73 -0.02 -14.79 10.14
CA ASP A 73 -0.73 -15.87 10.83
C ASP A 73 -1.18 -15.52 12.26
N GLU A 74 -0.70 -14.41 12.82
CA GLU A 74 -1.00 -13.92 14.17
C GLU A 74 -1.99 -12.73 14.15
N LEU A 75 -2.42 -12.28 12.96
CA LEU A 75 -3.34 -11.16 12.81
C LEU A 75 -4.74 -11.52 13.31
N ASN A 76 -5.16 -10.88 14.40
CA ASN A 76 -6.57 -10.84 14.79
C ASN A 76 -7.31 -9.76 13.96
N PRO A 77 -8.35 -10.12 13.18
CA PRO A 77 -9.11 -9.16 12.38
C PRO A 77 -9.65 -7.96 13.16
N GLU A 78 -10.05 -8.16 14.42
CA GLU A 78 -10.62 -7.10 15.28
C GLU A 78 -9.56 -6.06 15.67
N ASN A 79 -8.34 -6.51 15.99
CA ASN A 79 -7.23 -5.62 16.35
C ASN A 79 -6.65 -4.90 15.12
N TYR A 80 -6.72 -5.54 13.95
CA TYR A 80 -6.22 -4.99 12.71
C TYR A 80 -7.06 -3.80 12.23
N ASP A 81 -8.38 -3.86 12.36
CA ASP A 81 -9.25 -2.80 11.85
C ASP A 81 -9.04 -1.47 12.59
N GLU A 82 -8.85 -1.49 13.92
CA GLU A 82 -8.56 -0.27 14.68
C GLU A 82 -7.22 0.36 14.29
N THR A 83 -6.17 -0.46 14.17
CA THR A 83 -4.85 0.00 13.73
C THR A 83 -4.88 0.52 12.29
N ARG A 84 -5.63 -0.16 11.41
CA ARG A 84 -5.88 0.29 10.03
C ARG A 84 -6.59 1.64 10.01
N LYS A 85 -7.63 1.85 10.82
CA LYS A 85 -8.35 3.14 10.90
C LYS A 85 -7.42 4.26 11.38
N GLU A 86 -6.61 4.00 12.39
CA GLU A 86 -5.61 4.96 12.87
C GLU A 86 -4.63 5.33 11.75
N PHE A 87 -4.05 4.33 11.08
CA PHE A 87 -3.17 4.54 9.93
C PHE A 87 -3.85 5.37 8.84
N MET A 88 -5.08 5.03 8.45
CA MET A 88 -5.83 5.77 7.43
C MET A 88 -6.11 7.22 7.84
N SER A 89 -6.36 7.47 9.12
CA SER A 89 -6.58 8.83 9.63
C SER A 89 -5.30 9.70 9.54
N ILE A 90 -4.14 9.10 9.83
CA ILE A 90 -2.83 9.76 9.71
C ILE A 90 -2.50 9.99 8.24
N LEU A 91 -2.71 8.97 7.39
CA LEU A 91 -2.48 9.07 5.94
C LEU A 91 -3.29 10.22 5.33
N LEU A 92 -4.58 10.31 5.66
CA LEU A 92 -5.46 11.40 5.20
C LEU A 92 -4.96 12.78 5.64
N ALA A 93 -4.41 12.90 6.85
CA ALA A 93 -3.91 14.16 7.38
C ALA A 93 -2.57 14.59 6.76
N GLU A 94 -1.68 13.63 6.47
CA GLU A 94 -0.33 13.88 5.96
C GLU A 94 -0.26 13.94 4.42
N GLU A 95 -1.20 13.30 3.72
CA GLU A 95 -1.23 13.26 2.26
C GLU A 95 -1.18 14.65 1.57
N PRO A 96 -1.91 15.68 2.03
CA PRO A 96 -1.81 17.03 1.46
C PRO A 96 -0.42 17.67 1.62
N ARG A 97 0.31 17.33 2.69
CA ARG A 97 1.67 17.82 2.94
C ARG A 97 2.66 17.22 1.95
N MET A 98 2.43 15.98 1.54
CA MET A 98 3.27 15.26 0.58
C MET A 98 2.97 15.65 -0.88
N GLN A 99 1.71 15.94 -1.21
CA GLN A 99 1.31 16.39 -2.56
C GLN A 99 1.98 17.71 -2.98
N ALA A 100 2.33 18.57 -2.03
CA ALA A 100 3.10 19.79 -2.29
C ALA A 100 4.48 19.52 -2.94
N CYS A 101 5.02 18.31 -2.79
CA CYS A 101 6.32 17.90 -3.33
C CYS A 101 6.23 17.11 -4.66
N ALA A 102 5.03 16.79 -5.16
CA ALA A 102 4.84 15.96 -6.34
C ALA A 102 4.86 16.76 -7.65
N VAL A 103 5.54 16.23 -8.68
CA VAL A 103 5.79 16.91 -9.97
C VAL A 103 4.53 17.03 -10.86
N ASN A 104 3.51 16.18 -10.65
CA ASN A 104 2.24 16.19 -11.41
C ASN A 104 1.04 15.87 -10.49
N GLN A 105 0.40 16.91 -9.95
CA GLN A 105 -0.64 16.77 -8.92
C GLN A 105 -2.02 16.33 -9.46
N ASN A 106 -2.29 16.51 -10.76
CA ASN A 106 -3.65 16.34 -11.31
C ASN A 106 -3.96 14.93 -11.84
N ASP A 107 -2.95 14.07 -12.05
CA ASP A 107 -3.12 12.77 -12.71
C ASP A 107 -3.00 11.57 -11.76
N ILE A 108 -2.59 11.79 -10.50
CA ILE A 108 -2.42 10.71 -9.50
C ILE A 108 -3.57 10.81 -8.49
N PRO A 109 -4.42 9.77 -8.37
CA PRO A 109 -5.51 9.78 -7.39
C PRO A 109 -4.92 9.76 -5.98
N GLN A 110 -5.69 10.30 -5.03
CA GLN A 110 -5.30 10.26 -3.62
C GLN A 110 -5.18 8.81 -3.16
N LEU A 111 -4.07 8.49 -2.49
CA LEU A 111 -3.78 7.17 -2.00
C LEU A 111 -4.77 6.77 -0.90
N SER A 112 -5.19 7.73 -0.07
CA SER A 112 -6.24 7.48 0.92
C SER A 112 -7.56 7.04 0.27
N ASP A 113 -7.98 7.69 -0.82
CA ASP A 113 -9.17 7.32 -1.59
C ASP A 113 -9.05 5.93 -2.23
N VAL A 114 -7.87 5.59 -2.75
CA VAL A 114 -7.61 4.29 -3.37
C VAL A 114 -7.65 3.17 -2.33
N ILE A 115 -6.92 3.35 -1.22
CA ILE A 115 -6.83 2.34 -0.17
C ILE A 115 -8.18 2.13 0.54
N ASN A 116 -8.98 3.19 0.72
CA ASN A 116 -10.28 3.06 1.40
C ASN A 116 -11.33 2.31 0.56
N ARG A 117 -11.11 2.16 -0.75
CA ARG A 117 -11.99 1.37 -1.64
C ARG A 117 -11.68 -0.13 -1.64
N SER A 118 -10.52 -0.50 -1.09
CA SER A 118 -9.94 -1.85 -1.12
C SER A 118 -10.39 -2.71 0.05
#